data_AF-A0A2V7I529-F1
#
_entry.id   AF-A0A2V7I529-F1
#
_cell.length_a   1.000
_cell.length_b   1.000
_cell.length_c   1.000
_cell.angle_alpha   90.00
_cell.angle_beta   90.00
_cell.angle_gamma   90.00
#
_symmetry.space_group_name_H-M   'P 1'
#
loop_
_entity.id
_entity.type
_entity.pdbx_description
1 polymer ?
#
loop_
_entity_poly.entity_id
_entity_poly.type
_entity_poly.pdbx_seq_one_letter_code
_entity_poly.pdbx_strand_id
1 'polypeptide(L)'
;MTSRLDCPAAAKGSEVPTTLLLGRRWQAVARSVHHLARRLAGQLGHDVETCDLEGPGEPLRLVLRRVVDRGATRLVLLPLALGGPGPPDPRRADALTAALGAWPVLR
;
A
#
# COMPACT_ATOMS: atom_id res chain seq x y z
N MET A 1 -23.28 -24.97 -11.12
CA MET A 1 -23.21 -24.69 -9.67
C MET A 1 -21.77 -24.33 -9.34
N THR A 2 -21.43 -23.05 -9.39
CA THR A 2 -20.05 -22.57 -9.16
C THR A 2 -19.79 -22.46 -7.67
N SER A 3 -18.82 -23.26 -7.22
CA SER A 3 -18.33 -23.31 -5.84
C SER A 3 -17.95 -21.90 -5.36
N ARG A 4 -18.56 -21.46 -4.25
CA ARG A 4 -18.12 -20.27 -3.52
C ARG A 4 -16.70 -20.56 -3.04
N LEU A 5 -15.76 -19.73 -3.44
CA LEU A 5 -14.45 -19.66 -2.78
C LEU A 5 -14.74 -19.24 -1.34
N ASP A 6 -14.72 -20.21 -0.43
CA ASP A 6 -14.80 -19.96 1.00
C ASP A 6 -13.58 -19.11 1.38
N CYS A 7 -13.80 -17.81 1.55
CA CYS A 7 -12.87 -16.97 2.30
C CYS A 7 -12.82 -17.54 3.72
N PRO A 8 -11.64 -17.97 4.23
CA PRO A 8 -11.57 -18.48 5.59
C PRO A 8 -12.01 -17.38 6.55
N ALA A 9 -12.97 -17.72 7.42
CA ALA A 9 -13.45 -16.84 8.47
C ALA A 9 -12.26 -16.31 9.27
N ALA A 10 -12.14 -14.98 9.36
CA ALA A 10 -11.05 -14.31 10.05
C ALA A 10 -10.90 -14.88 11.47
N ALA A 11 -9.76 -15.54 11.71
CA ALA A 11 -9.40 -16.02 13.03
C ALA A 11 -9.43 -14.84 14.02
N LYS A 12 -10.13 -15.02 15.15
CA LYS A 12 -10.13 -14.05 16.25
C LYS A 12 -8.67 -13.72 16.61
N GLY A 13 -8.27 -12.46 16.39
CA GLY A 13 -6.89 -11.98 16.61
C GLY A 13 -6.06 -11.75 15.35
N SER A 14 -6.61 -11.90 14.14
CA SER A 14 -5.90 -11.61 12.90
C SER A 14 -5.65 -10.11 12.75
N GLU A 15 -4.43 -9.71 13.01
CA GLU A 15 -3.89 -8.39 12.74
C GLU A 15 -4.08 -8.03 11.25
N VAL A 16 -5.09 -7.20 10.96
CA VAL A 16 -5.48 -6.85 9.59
C VAL A 16 -4.45 -5.86 9.02
N PRO A 17 -3.74 -6.20 7.94
CA PRO A 17 -2.72 -5.32 7.38
C PRO A 17 -3.36 -4.13 6.65
N THR A 18 -2.71 -2.98 6.72
CA THR A 18 -2.96 -1.91 5.75
C THR A 18 -2.00 -2.09 4.57
N THR A 19 -2.51 -2.01 3.34
CA THR A 19 -1.67 -2.04 2.14
C THR A 19 -1.50 -0.63 1.58
N LEU A 20 -0.26 -0.25 1.27
CA LEU A 20 0.05 1.00 0.61
C LEU A 20 0.58 0.74 -0.80
N LEU A 21 -0.19 1.15 -1.80
CA LEU A 21 0.19 1.13 -3.20
C LEU A 21 1.15 2.29 -3.48
N LEU A 22 2.36 1.96 -3.91
CA LEU A 22 3.41 2.94 -4.20
C LEU A 22 3.59 3.11 -5.71
N GLY A 23 3.56 4.36 -6.17
CA GLY A 23 3.78 4.68 -7.57
C GLY A 23 4.52 5.98 -7.79
N ARG A 24 4.59 6.39 -9.06
CA ARG A 24 5.24 7.63 -9.49
C ARG A 24 4.44 8.27 -10.61
N ARG A 25 4.32 9.60 -10.58
CA ARG A 25 3.70 10.41 -11.66
C ARG A 25 2.27 9.96 -11.95
N TRP A 26 1.55 9.62 -10.89
CA TRP A 26 0.17 9.17 -10.96
C TRP A 26 -0.84 10.28 -11.11
N GLN A 27 -0.42 11.54 -11.04
CA GLN A 27 -1.30 12.70 -11.23
C GLN A 27 -2.22 12.56 -12.47
N ALA A 28 -1.67 12.14 -13.61
CA ALA A 28 -2.43 11.96 -14.84
C ALA A 28 -3.43 10.77 -14.80
N VAL A 29 -3.20 9.80 -13.91
CA VAL A 29 -3.99 8.56 -13.80
C VAL A 29 -4.62 8.37 -12.42
N ALA A 30 -4.74 9.45 -11.63
CA ALA A 30 -5.12 9.40 -10.22
C ALA A 30 -6.47 8.72 -10.00
N ARG A 31 -7.44 8.96 -10.89
CA ARG A 31 -8.76 8.31 -10.85
C ARG A 31 -8.66 6.79 -11.03
N SER A 32 -7.84 6.33 -11.97
CA SER A 32 -7.64 4.91 -12.25
C SER A 32 -6.94 4.21 -11.10
N VAL A 33 -5.92 4.86 -10.51
CA VAL A 33 -5.20 4.35 -9.33
C VAL A 33 -6.14 4.27 -8.12
N HIS A 34 -6.96 5.29 -7.88
CA HIS A 34 -7.95 5.27 -6.81
C HIS A 34 -8.98 4.15 -7.01
N HIS A 35 -9.47 3.96 -8.24
CA HIS A 35 -10.36 2.87 -8.57
C HIS A 35 -9.73 1.49 -8.32
N LEU A 36 -8.45 1.32 -8.71
CA LEU A 36 -7.68 0.11 -8.43
C LEU A 36 -7.57 -0.16 -6.93
N ALA A 37 -7.23 0.87 -6.13
CA ALA A 37 -7.12 0.74 -4.68
C ALA A 37 -8.44 0.29 -4.05
N ARG A 38 -9.58 0.89 -4.42
CA ARG A 38 -10.90 0.48 -3.92
C ARG A 38 -11.25 -0.96 -4.30
N ARG A 39 -10.94 -1.36 -5.53
CA ARG A 39 -11.18 -2.73 -5.99
C ARG A 39 -10.32 -3.72 -5.21
N LEU A 40 -9.04 -3.42 -5.00
CA LEU A 40 -8.14 -4.25 -4.21
C LEU A 40 -8.59 -4.33 -2.75
N ALA A 41 -9.03 -3.25 -2.14
CA ALA A 41 -9.56 -3.26 -0.77
C ALA A 41 -10.75 -4.23 -0.64
N GLY A 42 -11.69 -4.18 -1.59
CA GLY A 42 -12.82 -5.12 -1.63
C GLY A 42 -12.40 -6.59 -1.86
N GLN A 43 -11.32 -6.83 -2.61
CA GLN A 43 -10.82 -8.19 -2.88
C GLN A 43 -9.98 -8.75 -1.72
N LEU A 44 -9.21 -7.90 -1.04
CA LEU A 44 -8.31 -8.29 0.04
C LEU A 44 -9.01 -8.30 1.40
N GLY A 45 -10.11 -7.56 1.56
CA GLY A 45 -10.85 -7.45 2.82
C GLY A 45 -10.18 -6.53 3.85
N HIS A 46 -9.28 -5.65 3.40
CA HIS A 46 -8.56 -4.69 4.26
C HIS A 46 -8.26 -3.38 3.53
N ASP A 47 -7.79 -2.38 4.29
CA ASP A 47 -7.56 -1.04 3.77
C ASP A 47 -6.40 -0.99 2.78
N VAL A 48 -6.64 -0.33 1.65
CA VAL A 48 -5.65 -0.09 0.60
C VAL A 48 -5.54 1.41 0.34
N GLU A 49 -4.39 1.99 0.65
CA GLU A 49 -4.06 3.39 0.41
C GLU A 49 -3.12 3.55 -0.78
N THR A 50 -2.99 4.78 -1.28
CA THR A 50 -2.17 5.10 -2.44
C THR A 50 -1.20 6.22 -2.10
N CYS A 51 0.07 6.09 -2.49
CA CYS A 51 1.06 7.16 -2.39
C CYS A 51 1.79 7.31 -3.73
N ASP A 52 1.71 8.51 -4.30
CA ASP A 52 2.53 8.92 -5.43
C ASP A 52 3.83 9.54 -4.89
N LEU A 53 4.95 8.84 -5.09
CA LEU A 53 6.26 9.24 -4.56
C LEU A 53 6.82 10.51 -5.21
N GLU A 54 6.35 10.86 -6.41
CA GLU A 54 6.80 12.05 -7.15
C GLU A 54 5.67 13.08 -7.34
N GLY A 55 4.49 12.79 -6.80
CA GLY A 55 3.36 13.70 -6.86
C GLY A 55 3.58 14.92 -5.97
N PRO A 56 2.97 16.07 -6.29
CA PRO A 56 2.93 17.23 -5.39
C PRO A 56 2.06 16.98 -4.14
N GLY A 57 1.46 15.80 -4.04
CA GLY A 57 0.62 15.38 -2.92
C GLY A 57 1.43 15.08 -1.67
N GLU A 58 0.82 14.33 -0.75
CA GLU A 58 1.43 14.07 0.53
C GLU A 58 2.67 13.16 0.43
N PRO A 59 3.80 13.55 1.05
CA PRO A 59 4.99 12.70 1.09
C PRO A 59 4.70 11.40 1.85
N LEU A 60 5.38 10.32 1.43
CA LEU A 60 5.22 8.97 1.99
C LEU A 60 5.24 8.96 3.52
N ARG A 61 6.13 9.73 4.16
CA ARG A 61 6.23 9.81 5.62
C ARG A 61 4.92 10.25 6.30
N LEU A 62 4.18 11.18 5.72
CA LEU A 62 2.89 11.62 6.28
C LEU A 62 1.80 10.57 6.07
N VAL A 63 1.79 9.90 4.93
CA VAL A 63 0.87 8.78 4.68
C VAL A 63 1.11 7.66 5.70
N LEU A 64 2.37 7.26 5.90
CA LEU A 64 2.74 6.26 6.89
C LEU A 64 2.34 6.66 8.31
N ARG A 65 2.56 7.92 8.68
CA ARG A 65 2.15 8.42 9.99
C ARG A 65 0.64 8.28 10.20
N ARG A 66 -0.19 8.64 9.23
CA ARG A 66 -1.65 8.49 9.32
C ARG A 66 -2.09 7.03 9.40
N VAL A 67 -1.41 6.14 8.68
CA VAL A 67 -1.64 4.69 8.76
C VAL A 67 -1.39 4.20 10.19
N VAL A 68 -0.26 4.59 10.79
CA VAL A 68 0.07 4.26 12.19
C VAL A 68 -0.91 4.91 13.18
N ASP A 69 -1.25 6.18 13.01
CA ASP A 69 -2.19 6.91 13.88
C ASP A 69 -3.60 6.29 13.87
N ARG A 70 -3.98 5.59 12.78
CA ARG A 70 -5.22 4.80 12.68
C ARG A 70 -5.14 3.43 13.37
N GLY A 71 -4.00 3.09 13.97
CA GLY A 71 -3.80 1.83 14.67
C GLY A 71 -3.33 0.68 13.78
N ALA A 72 -2.83 0.95 12.58
CA ALA A 72 -2.25 -0.09 11.75
C ALA A 72 -0.96 -0.63 12.39
N THR A 73 -0.94 -1.93 12.65
CA THR A 73 0.21 -2.62 13.25
C THR A 73 0.96 -3.50 12.24
N ARG A 74 0.31 -3.83 11.10
CA ARG A 74 0.94 -4.41 9.90
C ARG A 74 0.77 -3.50 8.68
N LEU A 75 1.87 -3.31 7.95
CA LEU A 75 1.89 -2.59 6.69
C LEU A 75 2.49 -3.45 5.58
N VAL A 76 1.80 -3.47 4.44
CA VAL A 76 2.28 -4.07 3.20
C VAL A 76 2.57 -2.94 2.21
N LEU A 77 3.81 -2.82 1.75
CA LEU A 77 4.18 -1.88 0.71
C LEU A 77 4.13 -2.60 -0.64
N LEU A 78 3.28 -2.16 -1.56
CA LEU A 78 3.12 -2.75 -2.88
C LEU A 78 3.51 -1.73 -3.97
N PRO A 79 4.74 -1.80 -4.50
CA PRO A 79 5.16 -0.98 -5.62
C PRO A 79 4.41 -1.37 -6.90
N LEU A 80 3.63 -0.45 -7.43
CA LEU A 80 2.96 -0.58 -8.72
C LEU A 80 3.82 0.10 -9.79
N ALA A 81 4.48 -0.72 -10.60
CA ALA A 81 5.20 -0.29 -11.78
C ALA A 81 4.42 -0.70 -13.03
N LEU A 82 4.13 0.25 -13.93
CA LEU A 82 3.56 -0.05 -15.25
C LEU A 82 4.66 -0.27 -16.31
N GLY A 83 5.86 -0.67 -15.90
CA GLY A 83 6.99 -0.94 -16.80
C GLY A 83 7.72 -2.21 -16.40
N GLY A 84 8.33 -2.88 -17.38
CA GLY A 84 9.14 -4.08 -17.17
C GLY A 84 10.30 -3.88 -16.20
N PRO A 85 11.05 -4.94 -15.86
CA PRO A 85 12.13 -4.91 -14.87
C PRO A 85 13.29 -4.02 -15.38
N GLY A 86 13.15 -2.71 -15.17
CA GLY A 86 14.26 -1.78 -15.28
C GLY A 86 15.17 -1.90 -14.06
N PRO A 87 16.39 -1.35 -14.12
CA PRO A 87 17.29 -1.34 -12.98
C PRO A 87 16.61 -0.76 -11.73
N PRO A 88 16.92 -1.28 -10.54
CA PRO A 88 16.32 -0.82 -9.29
C PRO A 88 16.55 0.67 -9.14
N ASP A 89 15.46 1.44 -9.06
CA ASP A 89 15.54 2.88 -8.86
C ASP A 89 15.99 3.17 -7.42
N PRO A 90 17.11 3.87 -7.20
CA PRO A 90 17.59 4.20 -5.85
C PRO A 90 16.55 4.96 -5.04
N ARG A 91 15.68 5.76 -5.65
CA ARG A 91 14.59 6.46 -4.93
C ARG A 91 13.52 5.53 -4.39
N ARG A 92 13.30 4.36 -5.02
CA ARG A 92 12.43 3.31 -4.45
C ARG A 92 13.08 2.66 -3.24
N ALA A 93 14.39 2.42 -3.29
CA ALA A 93 15.13 1.89 -2.16
C ALA A 93 15.13 2.89 -0.98
N ASP A 94 15.29 4.19 -1.24
CA ASP A 94 15.20 5.23 -0.21
C ASP A 94 13.79 5.33 0.39
N ALA A 95 12.74 5.26 -0.45
CA ALA A 95 11.36 5.26 0.02
C ALA A 95 11.03 4.02 0.88
N LEU A 96 11.48 2.84 0.46
CA LEU A 96 11.38 1.60 1.24
C LEU A 96 12.17 1.70 2.54
N THR A 97 13.40 2.21 2.51
CA THR A 97 14.26 2.37 3.69
C THR A 97 13.67 3.36 4.68
N ALA A 98 13.14 4.49 4.20
CA ALA A 98 12.43 5.46 5.03
C ALA A 98 11.15 4.87 5.64
N ALA A 99 10.41 4.04 4.88
CA ALA A 99 9.22 3.37 5.38
C ALA A 99 9.55 2.34 6.46
N LEU A 100 10.58 1.52 6.25
CA LEU A 100 11.07 0.55 7.23
C LEU A 100 11.60 1.24 8.49
N GLY A 101 12.33 2.35 8.34
CA GLY A 101 12.89 3.12 9.47
C GLY A 101 11.85 3.86 10.32
N ALA A 102 10.65 4.11 9.78
CA ALA A 102 9.53 4.73 10.47
C ALA A 102 8.54 3.70 11.05
N TRP A 103 8.70 2.40 10.78
CA TRP A 103 7.77 1.37 11.22
C TRP A 103 8.09 0.91 12.65
N PRO A 104 7.12 0.96 13.59
CA PRO A 104 7.41 0.75 15.01
C PRO A 104 7.71 -0.69 15.41
N VAL A 105 7.47 -1.68 14.54
CA VAL A 105 7.59 -3.12 14.87
C VAL A 105 8.85 -3.79 14.29
N LEU A 106 9.70 -3.02 13.59
CA LEU A 106 10.96 -3.51 13.01
C LEU A 106 12.21 -2.92 13.68
N ARG A 107 12.02 -2.26 14.83
CA ARG A 107 13.11 -1.82 15.73
C ARG A 107 13.14 -2.68 16.98
#